data_AF-A0A382IT97-F1
#
_entry.id   AF-A0A382IT97-F1
#
_cell.length_a   1.000
_cell.length_b   1.000
_cell.length_c   1.000
_cell.angle_alpha   90.00
_cell.angle_beta   90.00
_cell.angle_gamma   90.00
#
_symmetry.space_group_name_H-M   'P 1'
#
loop_
_entity.id
_entity.type
_entity.pdbx_description
1 polymer ?
#
loop_
_entity_poly.entity_id
_entity_poly.type
_entity_poly.pdbx_seq_one_letter_code
_entity_poly.pdbx_strand_id
1 'polypeptide(L)'
;INELDNTIQLSEDSNGFYHAYNTINLDLKSKSADVKHLPTMLEGQVAALSSGQLDVDNVITLLESLFDSKLYRADQHSFILYPVKDTTPFLQKNIIQPQSISKSSLLTTLLQKKDFTIIEQDADAQIRFRPYFRNAFDLQAALHQLKNNEDYRNLVEQEQDLVLEIFEEVFDHRNYTGRSGMMFSYEGIGSIYWHMVSKLLLAVQENYFRAIRMNEPLEKVKKLGQLYYDIRSGLSAEKTPEEYGAFPYDPYSHTPAHSGAQQPGMTGQVKEEVLTRFGELGCLVDQGILKFEPSLLKRNEFLFDKRTFEYYDVLQQKHQLVLQKNQLAYTFCQVPIIYTLSDTETRIILDCNDG
;
A
#
# COMPACT_ATOMS: atom_id res chain seq x y z
N ILE A 1 9.33 30.32 -2.19
CA ILE A 1 9.47 28.86 -2.12
C ILE A 1 8.21 28.36 -1.43
N ASN A 2 7.47 27.44 -2.07
CA ASN A 2 6.34 26.81 -1.43
C ASN A 2 6.89 25.72 -0.51
N GLU A 3 6.70 25.88 0.80
CA GLU A 3 7.27 24.96 1.80
C GLU A 3 6.75 23.53 1.66
N LEU A 4 5.54 23.37 1.10
CA LEU A 4 4.99 22.05 0.80
C LEU A 4 5.76 21.36 -0.33
N ASP A 5 6.05 22.08 -1.42
CA ASP A 5 6.78 21.54 -2.57
C ASP A 5 8.22 21.18 -2.15
N ASN A 6 8.84 22.03 -1.33
CA ASN A 6 10.15 21.75 -0.73
C ASN A 6 10.10 20.49 0.16
N THR A 7 9.06 20.32 0.97
CA THR A 7 8.89 19.14 1.82
C THR A 7 8.76 17.86 0.99
N ILE A 8 8.03 17.89 -0.14
CA ILE A 8 7.90 16.74 -1.04
C ILE A 8 9.26 16.37 -1.63
N GLN A 9 10.02 17.35 -2.13
CA GLN A 9 11.37 17.12 -2.68
C GLN A 9 12.33 16.55 -1.62
N LEU A 10 12.29 17.06 -0.40
CA LEU A 10 13.10 16.57 0.72
C LEU A 10 12.66 15.20 1.25
N SER A 11 11.51 14.68 0.80
CA SER A 11 11.01 13.37 1.19
C SER A 11 11.50 12.25 0.28
N GLU A 12 12.26 12.55 -0.77
CA GLU A 12 12.89 11.55 -1.64
C GLU A 12 14.13 10.94 -0.94
N ASP A 13 14.19 9.61 -0.93
CA ASP A 13 15.30 8.84 -0.39
C ASP A 13 16.40 8.60 -1.44
N SER A 14 17.52 8.03 -1.02
CA SER A 14 18.67 7.79 -1.90
C SER A 14 18.41 6.78 -3.03
N ASN A 15 17.27 6.07 -3.00
CA ASN A 15 16.86 5.11 -4.02
C ASN A 15 15.75 5.68 -4.93
N GLY A 16 15.40 6.96 -4.78
CA GLY A 16 14.36 7.63 -5.55
C GLY A 16 12.93 7.33 -5.08
N PHE A 17 12.75 6.76 -3.89
CA PHE A 17 11.42 6.58 -3.29
C PHE A 17 11.06 7.73 -2.36
N TYR A 18 9.77 7.99 -2.22
CA TYR A 18 9.25 9.04 -1.35
C TYR A 18 8.81 8.46 0.00
N HIS A 19 9.24 9.09 1.10
CA HIS A 19 8.84 8.71 2.45
C HIS A 19 7.33 8.93 2.67
N ALA A 20 6.62 7.85 3.02
CA ALA A 20 5.18 7.90 3.27
C ALA A 20 4.85 8.46 4.66
N TYR A 21 5.56 7.95 5.68
CA TYR A 21 5.32 8.28 7.07
C TYR A 21 6.65 8.44 7.80
N ASN A 22 6.71 9.44 8.68
CA ASN A 22 7.87 9.76 9.51
C ASN A 22 7.47 9.74 10.98
N THR A 23 8.44 9.45 11.84
CA THR A 23 8.33 9.67 13.29
C THR A 23 9.14 10.89 13.66
N ILE A 24 8.64 11.66 14.63
CA ILE A 24 9.32 12.86 15.14
C ILE A 24 9.67 12.59 16.60
N ASN A 25 10.96 12.63 16.91
CA ASN A 25 11.44 12.57 18.29
C ASN A 25 11.74 13.99 18.76
N LEU A 26 11.07 14.40 19.84
CA LEU A 26 11.26 15.72 20.43
C LEU A 26 12.19 15.62 21.65
N ASP A 27 13.34 16.27 21.60
CA ASP A 27 14.19 16.48 22.76
C ASP A 27 13.89 17.85 23.37
N LEU A 28 13.10 17.84 24.45
CA LEU A 28 12.70 19.04 25.16
C LEU A 28 13.86 19.71 25.92
N LYS A 29 14.92 18.97 26.25
CA LYS A 29 16.10 19.54 26.94
C LYS A 29 16.96 20.34 25.96
N SER A 30 17.25 19.78 24.79
CA SER A 30 18.02 20.47 23.75
C SER A 30 17.17 21.36 22.83
N LYS A 31 15.84 21.33 22.97
CA LYS A 31 14.87 22.02 22.09
C LYS A 31 15.05 21.66 20.61
N SER A 32 15.28 20.37 20.36
CA SER A 32 15.48 19.85 19.00
C SER A 32 14.39 18.84 18.62
N ALA A 33 14.21 18.66 17.32
CA ALA A 33 13.34 17.64 16.75
C ALA A 33 14.15 16.83 15.73
N ASP A 34 14.09 15.50 15.86
CA ASP A 34 14.72 14.56 14.96
C ASP A 34 13.64 13.83 14.16
N VAL A 35 13.77 13.85 12.83
CA VAL A 35 12.84 13.17 11.91
C VAL A 35 13.45 11.84 11.53
N LYS A 36 12.76 10.75 11.84
CA LYS A 36 13.14 9.41 11.40
C LYS A 36 12.14 8.89 10.38
N HIS A 37 12.67 8.38 9.29
CA HIS A 37 11.89 7.83 8.20
C HIS A 37 11.52 6.37 8.48
N LEU A 38 10.25 6.03 8.26
CA LEU A 38 9.79 4.64 8.30
C LEU A 38 10.16 3.91 7.00
N PRO A 39 10.11 2.56 6.98
CA PRO A 39 10.39 1.80 5.77
C PRO A 39 9.55 2.27 4.57
N THR A 40 10.09 2.10 3.36
CA THR A 40 9.41 2.41 2.10
C THR A 40 8.01 1.80 2.07
N MET A 41 7.01 2.58 1.64
CA MET A 41 5.63 2.10 1.52
C MET A 41 5.07 2.47 0.16
N LEU A 42 4.26 1.58 -0.42
CA LEU A 42 3.58 1.81 -1.70
C LEU A 42 2.74 3.09 -1.68
N GLU A 43 2.08 3.35 -0.56
CA GLU A 43 1.23 4.53 -0.36
C GLU A 43 1.97 5.86 -0.55
N GLY A 44 3.22 5.96 -0.08
CA GLY A 44 4.03 7.16 -0.29
C GLY A 44 4.33 7.41 -1.77
N GLN A 45 4.47 6.35 -2.55
CA GLN A 45 4.79 6.44 -3.97
C GLN A 45 3.55 6.87 -4.74
N VAL A 46 2.39 6.29 -4.41
CA VAL A 46 1.09 6.74 -4.94
C VAL A 46 0.86 8.21 -4.62
N ALA A 47 1.10 8.65 -3.39
CA ALA A 47 0.93 10.04 -2.99
C ALA A 47 1.87 10.99 -3.74
N ALA A 48 3.15 10.62 -3.91
CA ALA A 48 4.12 11.40 -4.66
C ALA A 48 3.71 11.52 -6.15
N LEU A 49 3.33 10.41 -6.79
CA LEU A 49 2.86 10.38 -8.17
C LEU A 49 1.61 11.25 -8.38
N SER A 50 0.68 11.26 -7.42
CA SER A 50 -0.54 12.08 -7.46
C SER A 50 -0.35 13.55 -7.05
N SER A 51 0.83 13.93 -6.55
CA SER A 51 1.08 15.30 -6.05
C SER A 51 1.11 16.36 -7.15
N GLY A 52 1.37 15.95 -8.40
CA GLY A 52 1.62 16.86 -9.52
C GLY A 52 2.99 17.55 -9.51
N GLN A 53 3.86 17.24 -8.54
CA GLN A 53 5.16 17.90 -8.37
C GLN A 53 6.31 17.24 -9.15
N LEU A 54 6.25 15.93 -9.36
CA LEU A 54 7.29 15.22 -10.10
C LEU A 54 7.19 15.59 -11.58
N ASP A 55 8.32 15.79 -12.25
CA ASP A 55 8.37 15.81 -13.71
C ASP A 55 8.21 14.39 -14.29
N VAL A 56 8.08 14.28 -15.61
CA VAL A 56 7.83 13.00 -16.27
C VAL A 56 9.01 12.03 -16.15
N ASP A 57 10.25 12.52 -16.08
CA ASP A 57 11.43 11.66 -15.95
C ASP A 57 11.52 11.04 -14.55
N ASN A 58 11.22 11.82 -13.52
CA ASN A 58 11.14 11.35 -12.14
C ASN A 58 9.97 10.38 -11.94
N VAL A 59 8.83 10.60 -12.60
CA VAL A 59 7.71 9.65 -12.59
C VAL A 59 8.14 8.30 -13.20
N ILE A 60 8.76 8.31 -14.37
CA ILE A 60 9.21 7.08 -15.03
C ILE A 60 10.22 6.35 -14.15
N THR A 61 11.22 7.07 -13.63
CA THR A 61 12.26 6.51 -12.76
C THR A 61 11.67 5.88 -11.50
N LEU A 62 10.75 6.57 -10.82
CA LEU A 62 10.07 6.03 -9.63
C LEU A 62 9.29 4.74 -9.95
N LEU A 63 8.57 4.71 -11.08
CA LEU A 63 7.80 3.55 -11.49
C LEU A 63 8.69 2.36 -11.86
N GLU A 64 9.80 2.59 -12.56
CA GLU A 64 10.78 1.53 -12.85
C GLU A 64 11.40 0.99 -11.57
N SER A 65 11.84 1.88 -10.67
CA SER A 65 12.37 1.50 -9.35
C SER A 65 11.37 0.68 -8.53
N LEU A 66 10.06 0.98 -8.62
CA LEU A 66 9.02 0.20 -7.94
C LEU A 66 9.04 -1.27 -8.38
N PHE A 67 9.17 -1.56 -9.68
CA PHE A 67 9.25 -2.93 -10.20
C PHE A 67 10.50 -3.68 -9.74
N ASP A 68 11.62 -2.97 -9.55
CA ASP A 68 12.87 -3.54 -9.05
C ASP A 68 12.95 -3.60 -7.50
N SER A 69 11.93 -3.09 -6.81
CA SER A 69 11.93 -2.94 -5.36
C SER A 69 11.46 -4.19 -4.61
N LYS A 70 11.70 -4.19 -3.29
CA LYS A 70 11.12 -5.17 -2.36
C LYS A 70 9.58 -5.04 -2.21
N LEU A 71 8.96 -4.03 -2.81
CA LEU A 71 7.51 -3.93 -2.88
C LEU A 71 6.93 -4.78 -4.01
N TYR A 72 7.72 -5.11 -5.04
CA TYR A 72 7.24 -5.95 -6.13
C TYR A 72 7.17 -7.42 -5.69
N ARG A 73 5.98 -8.01 -5.87
CA ARG A 73 5.66 -9.38 -5.52
C ARG A 73 5.44 -10.18 -6.81
N ALA A 74 6.51 -10.87 -7.24
CA ALA A 74 6.62 -11.45 -8.57
C ALA A 74 5.61 -12.56 -8.89
N ASP A 75 5.24 -13.41 -7.91
CA ASP A 75 4.25 -14.48 -8.10
C ASP A 75 2.85 -13.97 -8.46
N GLN A 76 2.56 -12.72 -8.13
CA GLN A 76 1.28 -12.06 -8.38
C GLN A 76 1.41 -10.87 -9.33
N HIS A 77 2.60 -10.63 -9.90
CA HIS A 77 2.91 -9.51 -10.78
C HIS A 77 2.39 -8.15 -10.27
N SER A 78 2.49 -7.91 -8.96
CA SER A 78 1.88 -6.73 -8.33
C SER A 78 2.67 -6.27 -7.09
N PHE A 79 2.11 -5.37 -6.28
CA PHE A 79 2.85 -4.68 -5.22
C PHE A 79 2.25 -4.93 -3.82
N ILE A 80 3.13 -5.19 -2.84
CA ILE A 80 2.78 -5.20 -1.41
C ILE A 80 2.89 -3.79 -0.83
N LEU A 81 2.25 -3.56 0.32
CA LEU A 81 2.20 -2.22 0.93
C LEU A 81 3.55 -1.72 1.47
N TYR A 82 4.37 -2.64 1.99
CA TYR A 82 5.68 -2.36 2.56
C TYR A 82 6.53 -3.64 2.52
N PRO A 83 7.87 -3.56 2.53
CA PRO A 83 8.75 -4.73 2.40
C PRO A 83 8.46 -5.78 3.48
N VAL A 84 8.58 -7.05 3.08
CA VAL A 84 8.52 -8.18 4.02
C VAL A 84 9.60 -7.99 5.09
N LYS A 85 9.18 -7.96 6.36
CA LYS A 85 10.08 -7.92 7.51
C LYS A 85 10.51 -9.33 7.90
N ASP A 86 11.77 -9.48 8.27
CA ASP A 86 12.23 -10.66 8.97
C ASP A 86 11.50 -10.76 10.31
N THR A 87 10.94 -11.93 10.61
CA THR A 87 10.23 -12.16 11.87
C THR A 87 11.10 -13.02 12.79
N THR A 88 11.27 -12.57 14.03
CA THR A 88 12.01 -13.35 15.04
C THR A 88 11.21 -14.60 15.38
N PRO A 89 11.79 -15.82 15.23
CA PRO A 89 11.13 -17.06 15.64
C PRO A 89 10.75 -17.03 17.12
N PHE A 90 9.67 -17.71 17.49
CA PHE A 90 9.12 -17.65 18.86
C PHE A 90 10.18 -17.92 19.95
N LEU A 91 11.00 -18.97 19.80
CA LEU A 91 12.03 -19.33 20.77
C LEU A 91 13.20 -18.33 20.82
N GLN A 92 13.36 -17.48 19.80
CA GLN A 92 14.39 -16.43 19.74
C GLN A 92 13.86 -15.08 20.23
N LYS A 93 12.55 -14.93 20.46
CA LYS A 93 11.97 -13.74 21.08
C LYS A 93 12.22 -13.72 22.58
N ASN A 94 12.17 -12.53 23.20
CA ASN A 94 12.19 -12.40 24.65
C ASN A 94 13.43 -13.05 25.29
N ILE A 95 14.61 -12.70 24.79
CA ILE A 95 15.91 -13.12 25.35
C ILE A 95 16.62 -11.85 25.83
N ILE A 96 16.91 -11.79 27.12
CA ILE A 96 17.66 -10.71 27.73
C ILE A 96 19.15 -11.02 27.59
N GLN A 97 19.90 -10.08 27.03
CA GLN A 97 21.35 -10.26 26.86
C GLN A 97 22.04 -10.36 28.23
N PRO A 98 23.04 -11.25 28.41
CA PRO A 98 23.75 -11.41 29.68
C PRO A 98 24.35 -10.10 30.21
N GLN A 99 24.79 -9.23 29.30
CA GLN A 99 25.34 -7.92 29.61
C GLN A 99 24.30 -7.01 30.26
N SER A 100 23.06 -7.03 29.79
CA SER A 100 21.95 -6.24 30.34
C SER A 100 21.54 -6.75 31.73
N ILE A 101 21.58 -8.07 31.96
CA ILE A 101 21.39 -8.65 33.30
C ILE A 101 22.47 -8.17 34.28
N SER A 102 23.73 -8.17 33.85
CA SER A 102 24.86 -7.76 34.73
C SER A 102 24.82 -6.30 35.17
N LYS A 103 24.05 -5.44 34.48
CA LYS A 103 23.85 -4.03 34.83
C LYS A 103 22.79 -3.83 35.91
N SER A 104 21.92 -4.82 36.15
CA SER A 104 20.82 -4.72 37.11
C SER A 104 21.02 -5.65 38.31
N SER A 105 21.18 -5.04 39.48
CA SER A 105 21.24 -5.74 40.76
C SER A 105 19.89 -6.39 41.09
N LEU A 106 18.77 -5.75 40.72
CA LEU A 106 17.42 -6.30 40.89
C LEU A 106 17.25 -7.61 40.10
N LEU A 107 17.52 -7.60 38.80
CA LEU A 107 17.38 -8.78 37.94
C LEU A 107 18.33 -9.90 38.38
N THR A 108 19.58 -9.56 38.70
CA THR A 108 20.55 -10.54 39.23
C THR A 108 20.06 -11.18 40.54
N THR A 109 19.49 -10.38 41.46
CA THR A 109 18.96 -10.88 42.74
C THR A 109 17.76 -11.80 42.53
N LEU A 110 16.84 -11.46 41.62
CA LEU A 110 15.68 -12.30 41.29
C LEU A 110 16.11 -13.68 40.78
N LEU A 111 17.11 -13.75 39.90
CA LEU A 111 17.67 -15.01 39.41
C LEU A 111 18.29 -15.84 40.54
N GLN A 112 19.11 -15.22 41.39
CA GLN A 112 19.76 -15.91 42.52
C GLN A 112 18.74 -16.50 43.50
N LYS A 113 17.66 -15.75 43.77
CA LYS A 113 16.57 -16.18 44.66
C LYS A 113 15.57 -17.12 43.99
N LYS A 114 15.71 -17.40 42.69
CA LYS A 114 14.73 -18.14 41.88
C LYS A 114 13.32 -17.53 42.00
N ASP A 115 13.26 -16.21 42.06
CA ASP A 115 12.02 -15.46 42.09
C ASP A 115 11.60 -15.13 40.66
N PHE A 116 10.53 -15.80 40.22
CA PHE A 116 10.05 -15.70 38.85
C PHE A 116 9.10 -14.52 38.64
N THR A 117 9.06 -13.50 39.49
CA THR A 117 8.08 -12.40 39.34
C THR A 117 8.32 -11.53 38.10
N ILE A 118 9.55 -11.43 37.59
CA ILE A 118 9.87 -10.57 36.43
C ILE A 118 10.61 -11.34 35.32
N ILE A 119 11.58 -12.17 35.69
CA ILE A 119 12.40 -12.93 34.74
C ILE A 119 12.53 -14.38 35.17
N GLU A 120 12.89 -15.24 34.22
CA GLU A 120 13.24 -16.64 34.47
C GLU A 120 14.39 -17.07 33.56
N GLN A 121 15.13 -18.11 33.97
CA GLN A 121 16.08 -18.80 33.12
C GLN A 121 15.40 -20.06 32.56
N ASP A 122 15.38 -20.21 31.24
CA ASP A 122 14.76 -21.35 30.57
C ASP A 122 15.65 -22.60 30.57
N ALA A 123 15.16 -23.69 29.98
CA ALA A 123 15.87 -24.98 29.91
C ALA A 123 17.17 -24.91 29.09
N ASP A 124 17.31 -23.94 28.19
CA ASP A 124 18.49 -23.70 27.35
C ASP A 124 19.42 -22.62 27.95
N ALA A 125 19.22 -22.31 29.24
CA ALA A 125 19.94 -21.30 30.00
C ALA A 125 19.81 -19.86 29.47
N GLN A 126 18.82 -19.56 28.62
CA GLN A 126 18.49 -18.19 28.24
C GLN A 126 17.68 -17.51 29.32
N ILE A 127 17.91 -16.21 29.52
CA ILE A 127 17.16 -15.41 30.49
C ILE A 127 16.06 -14.65 29.76
N ARG A 128 14.83 -14.73 30.25
CA ARG A 128 13.64 -14.18 29.60
C ARG A 128 12.78 -13.40 30.57
N PHE A 129 12.06 -12.40 30.09
CA PHE A 129 10.94 -11.85 30.85
C PHE A 129 9.81 -12.87 30.96
N ARG A 130 9.01 -12.82 32.03
CA ARG A 130 7.86 -13.73 32.16
C ARG A 130 6.83 -13.49 31.05
N PRO A 131 6.12 -14.54 30.59
CA PRO A 131 5.30 -14.49 29.37
C PRO A 131 4.00 -13.66 29.48
N TYR A 132 3.60 -13.20 30.68
CA TYR A 132 2.38 -12.40 30.85
C TYR A 132 2.57 -10.91 30.58
N PHE A 133 3.81 -10.44 30.34
CA PHE A 133 4.06 -9.05 29.97
C PHE A 133 3.78 -8.83 28.50
N ARG A 134 2.76 -8.01 28.20
CA ARG A 134 2.46 -7.60 26.81
C ARG A 134 3.18 -6.30 26.45
N ASN A 135 3.45 -5.45 27.42
CA ASN A 135 4.09 -4.16 27.24
C ASN A 135 4.68 -3.64 28.57
N ALA A 136 5.29 -2.45 28.53
CA ALA A 136 5.92 -1.82 29.67
C ALA A 136 4.94 -1.54 30.84
N PHE A 137 3.64 -1.35 30.60
CA PHE A 137 2.67 -1.11 31.67
C PHE A 137 2.47 -2.36 32.54
N ASP A 138 2.43 -3.55 31.92
CA ASP A 138 2.34 -4.81 32.66
C ASP A 138 3.61 -5.00 33.54
N LEU A 139 4.79 -4.65 33.00
CA LEU A 139 6.06 -4.70 33.74
C LEU A 139 6.10 -3.69 34.90
N GLN A 140 5.67 -2.45 34.66
CA GLN A 140 5.56 -1.42 35.69
C GLN A 140 4.65 -1.86 36.84
N ALA A 141 3.51 -2.48 36.51
CA ALA A 141 2.59 -3.01 37.52
C ALA A 141 3.25 -4.11 38.37
N ALA A 142 4.02 -5.02 37.75
CA ALA A 142 4.73 -6.06 38.48
C ALA A 142 5.87 -5.50 39.35
N LEU A 143 6.64 -4.51 38.85
CA LEU A 143 7.66 -3.81 39.65
C LEU A 143 7.03 -3.09 40.85
N HIS A 144 5.88 -2.44 40.67
CA HIS A 144 5.14 -1.78 41.75
C HIS A 144 4.66 -2.79 42.82
N GLN A 145 4.21 -3.98 42.41
CA GLN A 145 3.86 -5.04 43.36
C GLN A 145 5.10 -5.57 44.09
N LEU A 146 6.22 -5.76 43.39
CA LEU A 146 7.48 -6.24 43.94
C LEU A 146 8.06 -5.29 45.00
N LYS A 147 7.82 -3.99 44.85
CA LYS A 147 8.20 -2.94 45.82
C LYS A 147 7.60 -3.15 47.23
N ASN A 148 6.49 -3.88 47.34
CA ASN A 148 5.89 -4.20 48.63
C ASN A 148 6.72 -5.20 49.43
N ASN A 149 7.56 -6.00 48.77
CA ASN A 149 8.49 -6.90 49.42
C ASN A 149 9.73 -6.14 49.89
N GLU A 150 10.04 -6.21 51.19
CA GLU A 150 11.17 -5.49 51.80
C GLU A 150 12.51 -5.89 51.20
N ASP A 151 12.66 -7.13 50.75
CA ASP A 151 13.87 -7.65 50.11
C ASP A 151 14.20 -6.96 48.78
N TYR A 152 13.19 -6.39 48.12
CA TYR A 152 13.31 -5.83 46.76
C TYR A 152 13.01 -4.33 46.69
N ARG A 153 12.37 -3.75 47.71
CA ARG A 153 11.90 -2.34 47.71
C ARG A 153 12.96 -1.36 47.24
N ASN A 154 14.15 -1.38 47.86
CA ASN A 154 15.23 -0.45 47.53
C ASN A 154 15.77 -0.67 46.11
N LEU A 155 15.85 -1.93 45.67
CA LEU A 155 16.33 -2.28 44.33
C LEU A 155 15.36 -1.81 43.25
N VAL A 156 14.05 -1.99 43.47
CA VAL A 156 13.01 -1.48 42.57
C VAL A 156 13.06 0.05 42.48
N GLU A 157 13.15 0.75 43.62
CA GLU A 157 13.21 2.22 43.63
C GLU A 157 14.43 2.78 42.89
N GLN A 158 15.56 2.06 42.90
CA GLN A 158 16.79 2.48 42.23
C GLN A 158 16.83 2.09 40.75
N GLU A 159 16.30 0.93 40.38
CA GLU A 159 16.53 0.32 39.06
C GLU A 159 15.28 0.21 38.18
N GLN A 160 14.11 0.72 38.59
CA GLN A 160 12.88 0.62 37.80
C GLN A 160 13.08 1.10 36.35
N ASP A 161 13.64 2.29 36.15
CA ASP A 161 13.83 2.85 34.80
C ASP A 161 14.82 2.04 33.97
N LEU A 162 15.88 1.51 34.61
CA LEU A 162 16.84 0.61 33.96
C LEU A 162 16.18 -0.69 33.50
N VAL A 163 15.33 -1.30 34.33
CA VAL A 163 14.62 -2.54 33.96
C VAL A 163 13.63 -2.29 32.81
N LEU A 164 12.98 -1.12 32.79
CA LEU A 164 12.13 -0.71 31.67
C LEU A 164 12.94 -0.49 30.39
N GLU A 165 14.15 0.08 30.49
CA GLU A 165 15.06 0.23 29.36
C GLU A 165 15.53 -1.13 28.81
N ILE A 166 15.86 -2.08 29.68
CA ILE A 166 16.21 -3.46 29.28
C ILE A 166 15.02 -4.16 28.61
N PHE A 167 13.80 -3.97 29.12
CA PHE A 167 12.59 -4.50 28.48
C PHE A 167 12.41 -3.91 27.08
N GLU A 168 12.63 -2.61 26.94
CA GLU A 168 12.56 -1.93 25.66
C GLU A 168 13.68 -2.35 24.69
N GLU A 169 14.90 -2.64 25.16
CA GLU A 169 15.98 -3.22 24.36
C GLU A 169 15.59 -4.58 23.76
N VAL A 170 14.84 -5.40 24.51
CA VAL A 170 14.42 -6.73 24.07
C VAL A 170 13.26 -6.71 23.09
N PHE A 171 12.30 -5.80 23.27
CA PHE A 171 11.05 -5.80 22.50
C PHE A 171 10.93 -4.68 21.46
N ASP A 172 11.74 -3.63 21.56
CA ASP A 172 11.78 -2.49 20.64
C ASP A 172 10.38 -1.90 20.36
N HIS A 173 9.56 -1.76 21.40
CA HIS A 173 8.18 -1.33 21.24
C HIS A 173 8.05 0.10 20.71
N ARG A 174 9.08 0.95 20.87
CA ARG A 174 9.12 2.29 20.24
C ARG A 174 8.99 2.25 18.72
N ASN A 175 9.43 1.16 18.08
CA ASN A 175 9.35 0.99 16.63
C ASN A 175 8.08 0.23 16.19
N TYR A 176 7.14 -0.03 17.11
CA TYR A 176 5.85 -0.61 16.80
C TYR A 176 4.93 0.40 16.11
N THR A 177 4.69 0.20 14.82
CA THR A 177 3.83 1.06 13.99
C THR A 177 2.39 0.54 13.86
N GLY A 178 2.02 -0.48 14.64
CA GLY A 178 0.72 -1.16 14.55
C GLY A 178 0.80 -2.60 14.05
N ARG A 179 -0.37 -3.23 13.89
CA ARG A 179 -0.51 -4.67 13.59
C ARG A 179 0.07 -5.10 12.24
N SER A 180 0.28 -4.17 11.33
CA SER A 180 0.74 -4.38 9.95
C SER A 180 2.02 -5.22 9.91
N GLY A 181 3.02 -4.87 10.73
CA GLY A 181 4.27 -5.63 10.85
C GLY A 181 4.21 -6.90 11.71
N MET A 182 3.03 -7.36 12.15
CA MET A 182 2.88 -8.48 13.10
C MET A 182 1.83 -9.51 12.66
N MET A 183 1.23 -9.36 11.48
CA MET A 183 0.26 -10.31 10.91
C MET A 183 0.60 -10.62 9.44
N PHE A 184 0.10 -11.74 8.91
CA PHE A 184 0.46 -12.28 7.60
C PHE A 184 -0.68 -12.28 6.55
N SER A 185 -1.77 -11.56 6.84
CA SER A 185 -2.95 -11.37 5.99
C SER A 185 -3.45 -9.93 6.10
N TYR A 186 -4.54 -9.59 5.40
CA TYR A 186 -5.10 -8.23 5.36
C TYR A 186 -4.06 -7.21 4.87
N GLU A 187 -3.79 -6.16 5.62
CA GLU A 187 -2.75 -5.19 5.32
C GLU A 187 -1.35 -5.70 5.68
N GLY A 188 -1.21 -6.92 6.21
CA GLY A 188 -0.01 -7.49 6.84
C GLY A 188 1.14 -7.88 5.91
N ILE A 189 2.16 -8.49 6.49
CA ILE A 189 3.40 -8.91 5.84
C ILE A 189 3.11 -9.81 4.62
N GLY A 190 3.63 -9.41 3.46
CA GLY A 190 3.56 -10.18 2.21
C GLY A 190 2.18 -10.17 1.52
N SER A 191 1.20 -9.47 2.09
CA SER A 191 -0.14 -9.36 1.51
C SER A 191 -0.21 -8.21 0.52
N ILE A 192 -0.78 -8.46 -0.66
CA ILE A 192 -1.16 -7.39 -1.60
C ILE A 192 -2.50 -6.83 -1.14
N TYR A 193 -2.59 -5.50 -1.02
CA TYR A 193 -3.85 -4.82 -0.71
C TYR A 193 -4.35 -4.07 -1.95
N TRP A 194 -5.34 -4.64 -2.63
CA TRP A 194 -5.68 -4.31 -4.02
C TRP A 194 -6.15 -2.87 -4.20
N HIS A 195 -6.78 -2.26 -3.20
CA HIS A 195 -7.18 -0.85 -3.30
C HIS A 195 -5.97 0.08 -3.48
N MET A 196 -4.84 -0.18 -2.82
CA MET A 196 -3.63 0.65 -3.00
C MET A 196 -3.01 0.45 -4.39
N VAL A 197 -3.05 -0.77 -4.92
CA VAL A 197 -2.59 -1.06 -6.29
C VAL A 197 -3.46 -0.34 -7.33
N SER A 198 -4.78 -0.33 -7.17
CA SER A 198 -5.65 0.41 -8.10
C SER A 198 -5.51 1.93 -7.97
N LYS A 199 -5.13 2.46 -6.79
CA LYS A 199 -4.73 3.87 -6.66
C LYS A 199 -3.42 4.16 -7.39
N LEU A 200 -2.43 3.26 -7.32
CA LEU A 200 -1.22 3.37 -8.14
C LEU A 200 -1.56 3.42 -9.62
N LEU A 201 -2.40 2.48 -10.09
CA LEU A 201 -2.85 2.45 -11.48
C LEU A 201 -3.48 3.79 -11.92
N LEU A 202 -4.36 4.36 -11.09
CA LEU A 202 -4.97 5.67 -11.35
C LEU A 202 -3.93 6.80 -11.39
N ALA A 203 -3.01 6.85 -10.42
CA ALA A 203 -1.95 7.85 -10.39
C ALA A 203 -1.06 7.79 -11.63
N VAL A 204 -0.73 6.59 -12.12
CA VAL A 204 0.05 6.43 -13.37
C VAL A 204 -0.75 6.88 -14.59
N GLN A 205 -2.05 6.59 -14.64
CA GLN A 205 -2.92 7.08 -15.71
C GLN A 205 -2.99 8.62 -15.74
N GLU A 206 -3.14 9.27 -14.60
CA GLU A 206 -3.15 10.73 -14.50
C GLU A 206 -1.83 11.33 -14.99
N ASN A 207 -0.71 10.69 -14.66
CA ASN A 207 0.61 11.07 -15.12
C ASN A 207 0.79 10.87 -16.64
N TYR A 208 0.27 9.78 -17.20
CA TYR A 208 0.22 9.56 -18.65
C TYR A 208 -0.50 10.69 -19.37
N PHE A 209 -1.71 11.06 -18.92
CA PHE A 209 -2.46 12.16 -19.53
C PHE A 209 -1.81 13.52 -19.31
N ARG A 210 -1.13 13.72 -18.17
CA ARG A 210 -0.34 14.93 -17.92
C ARG A 210 0.80 15.06 -18.92
N ALA A 211 1.53 13.97 -19.19
CA ALA A 211 2.60 13.96 -20.18
C ALA A 211 2.10 14.32 -21.59
N ILE A 212 0.92 13.81 -21.99
CA ILE A 212 0.26 14.20 -23.24
C ILE A 212 -0.04 15.70 -23.28
N ARG A 213 -0.68 16.25 -22.24
CA ARG A 213 -1.03 17.68 -22.17
C ARG A 213 0.20 18.59 -22.20
N MET A 214 1.31 18.13 -21.63
CA MET A 214 2.59 18.85 -21.62
C MET A 214 3.36 18.73 -22.95
N ASN A 215 2.84 17.98 -23.93
CA ASN A 215 3.52 17.69 -25.19
C ASN A 215 4.91 17.05 -24.97
N GLU A 216 5.02 16.18 -23.97
CA GLU A 216 6.26 15.43 -23.73
C GLU A 216 6.62 14.55 -24.94
N PRO A 217 7.91 14.20 -25.13
CA PRO A 217 8.34 13.32 -26.21
C PRO A 217 7.55 12.01 -26.23
N LEU A 218 7.15 11.58 -27.44
CA LEU A 218 6.32 10.39 -27.64
C LEU A 218 6.87 9.14 -26.94
N GLU A 219 8.19 8.98 -26.88
CA GLU A 219 8.82 7.84 -26.23
C GLU A 219 8.56 7.81 -24.70
N LYS A 220 8.51 8.98 -24.04
CA LYS A 220 8.14 9.07 -22.62
C LYS A 220 6.66 8.73 -22.40
N VAL A 221 5.79 9.25 -23.26
CA VAL A 221 4.35 8.94 -23.21
C VAL A 221 4.10 7.44 -23.39
N LYS A 222 4.75 6.81 -24.39
CA LYS A 222 4.70 5.36 -24.59
C LYS A 222 5.21 4.59 -23.40
N LYS A 223 6.33 5.03 -22.78
CA LYS A 223 6.89 4.38 -21.60
C LYS A 223 5.92 4.42 -20.41
N LEU A 224 5.26 5.55 -20.16
CA LEU A 224 4.21 5.63 -19.14
C LEU A 224 3.01 4.73 -19.47
N GLY A 225 2.61 4.66 -20.74
CA GLY A 225 1.55 3.75 -21.19
C GLY A 225 1.91 2.28 -20.99
N GLN A 226 3.18 1.91 -21.23
CA GLN A 226 3.69 0.57 -20.94
C GLN A 226 3.64 0.26 -19.44
N LEU A 227 4.19 1.14 -18.59
CA LEU A 227 4.18 0.98 -17.14
C LEU A 227 2.76 0.91 -16.57
N TYR A 228 1.83 1.71 -17.12
CA TYR A 228 0.41 1.63 -16.79
C TYR A 228 -0.14 0.21 -17.05
N TYR A 229 0.15 -0.35 -18.22
CA TYR A 229 -0.31 -1.69 -18.58
C TYR A 229 0.42 -2.82 -17.85
N ASP A 230 1.68 -2.62 -17.47
CA ASP A 230 2.41 -3.56 -16.61
C ASP A 230 1.71 -3.65 -15.24
N ILE A 231 1.32 -2.52 -14.65
CA ILE A 231 0.53 -2.49 -13.39
C ILE A 231 -0.86 -3.10 -13.61
N ARG A 232 -1.56 -2.75 -14.71
CA ARG A 232 -2.89 -3.27 -15.06
C ARG A 232 -2.89 -4.80 -15.16
N SER A 233 -1.83 -5.38 -15.74
CA SER A 233 -1.66 -6.83 -15.89
C SER A 233 -1.59 -7.60 -14.57
N GLY A 234 -1.23 -6.92 -13.48
CA GLY A 234 -1.22 -7.50 -12.14
C GLY A 234 -2.59 -7.55 -11.45
N LEU A 235 -3.61 -6.88 -11.99
CA LEU A 235 -4.96 -6.87 -11.42
C LEU A 235 -5.75 -8.13 -11.78
N SER A 236 -6.86 -8.35 -11.09
CA SER A 236 -7.61 -9.61 -11.13
C SER A 236 -8.05 -9.99 -12.54
N ALA A 237 -8.62 -9.07 -13.32
CA ALA A 237 -9.20 -9.36 -14.64
C ALA A 237 -8.19 -9.90 -15.68
N GLU A 238 -6.89 -9.75 -15.44
CA GLU A 238 -5.80 -10.19 -16.31
C GLU A 238 -5.20 -11.54 -15.84
N LYS A 239 -5.74 -12.13 -14.77
CA LYS A 239 -5.26 -13.38 -14.17
C LYS A 239 -6.17 -14.57 -14.47
N THR A 240 -5.58 -15.75 -14.47
CA THR A 240 -6.35 -17.00 -14.45
C THR A 240 -7.03 -17.19 -13.08
N PRO A 241 -8.11 -17.99 -13.00
CA PRO A 241 -8.74 -18.31 -11.72
C PRO A 241 -7.79 -18.99 -10.72
N GLU A 242 -6.80 -19.75 -11.21
CA GLU A 242 -5.79 -20.41 -10.37
C GLU A 242 -4.81 -19.40 -9.76
N GLU A 243 -4.28 -18.49 -10.57
CA GLU A 243 -3.37 -17.43 -10.09
C GLU A 243 -4.07 -16.47 -9.13
N TYR A 244 -5.34 -16.14 -9.39
CA TYR A 244 -6.12 -15.24 -8.54
C TYR A 244 -6.65 -15.94 -7.28
N GLY A 245 -6.96 -17.24 -7.39
CA GLY A 245 -7.58 -18.05 -6.33
C GLY A 245 -9.07 -17.77 -6.11
N ALA A 246 -9.73 -17.12 -7.08
CA ALA A 246 -11.17 -16.83 -7.10
C ALA A 246 -11.64 -16.56 -8.54
N PHE A 247 -12.88 -16.15 -8.73
CA PHE A 247 -13.34 -15.62 -10.02
C PHE A 247 -12.63 -14.27 -10.31
N PRO A 248 -11.84 -14.15 -11.39
CA PRO A 248 -11.01 -12.96 -11.65
C PRO A 248 -11.79 -11.66 -11.88
N TYR A 249 -13.09 -11.76 -12.20
CA TYR A 249 -13.98 -10.62 -12.40
C TYR A 249 -14.62 -10.10 -11.11
N ASP A 250 -14.49 -10.84 -10.00
CA ASP A 250 -14.97 -10.40 -8.70
C ASP A 250 -13.85 -9.65 -7.97
N PRO A 251 -14.13 -8.45 -7.41
CA PRO A 251 -13.14 -7.71 -6.64
C PRO A 251 -12.97 -8.31 -5.24
N TYR A 252 -11.75 -8.26 -4.72
CA TYR A 252 -11.40 -8.72 -3.37
C TYR A 252 -10.46 -7.71 -2.70
N SER A 253 -10.51 -7.59 -1.37
CA SER A 253 -9.70 -6.59 -0.67
C SER A 253 -8.20 -6.87 -0.73
N HIS A 254 -7.79 -8.13 -0.59
CA HIS A 254 -6.37 -8.47 -0.46
C HIS A 254 -6.04 -9.92 -0.91
N THR A 255 -4.77 -10.17 -1.21
CA THR A 255 -4.23 -11.51 -1.49
C THR A 255 -2.99 -11.74 -0.60
N PRO A 256 -3.09 -12.52 0.49
CA PRO A 256 -1.98 -12.88 1.36
C PRO A 256 -0.86 -13.66 0.63
N ALA A 257 0.28 -13.83 1.29
CA ALA A 257 1.39 -14.63 0.74
C ALA A 257 1.07 -16.14 0.65
N HIS A 258 0.10 -16.62 1.44
CA HIS A 258 -0.17 -18.05 1.64
C HIS A 258 -1.54 -18.50 1.10
N SER A 259 -2.27 -17.62 0.42
CA SER A 259 -3.61 -17.93 -0.12
C SER A 259 -3.95 -17.05 -1.32
N GLY A 260 -5.02 -17.41 -2.03
CA GLY A 260 -5.62 -16.57 -3.08
C GLY A 260 -6.42 -15.39 -2.54
N ALA A 261 -7.16 -14.71 -3.41
CA ALA A 261 -7.94 -13.51 -3.09
C ALA A 261 -8.90 -13.69 -1.89
N GLN A 262 -8.93 -12.70 -0.99
CA GLN A 262 -9.69 -12.71 0.28
C GLN A 262 -10.55 -11.45 0.44
N GLN A 263 -11.71 -11.61 1.10
CA GLN A 263 -12.76 -10.60 1.32
C GLN A 263 -13.41 -10.08 0.01
N PRO A 264 -14.41 -10.81 -0.54
CA PRO A 264 -15.06 -10.44 -1.80
C PRO A 264 -15.95 -9.20 -1.70
N GLY A 265 -16.08 -8.50 -2.82
CA GLY A 265 -17.16 -7.55 -3.08
C GLY A 265 -16.81 -6.10 -2.77
N MET A 266 -17.24 -5.60 -1.61
CA MET A 266 -17.34 -4.16 -1.32
C MET A 266 -16.02 -3.49 -0.90
N THR A 267 -14.96 -3.65 -1.71
CA THR A 267 -13.68 -2.96 -1.55
C THR A 267 -13.66 -1.63 -2.31
N GLY A 268 -12.96 -0.62 -1.77
CA GLY A 268 -12.76 0.67 -2.44
C GLY A 268 -12.00 0.60 -3.75
N GLN A 269 -11.35 -0.55 -4.04
CA GLN A 269 -10.71 -0.86 -5.32
C GLN A 269 -11.61 -0.54 -6.52
N VAL A 270 -12.89 -0.91 -6.44
CA VAL A 270 -13.83 -0.79 -7.57
C VAL A 270 -14.02 0.66 -8.03
N LYS A 271 -13.97 1.62 -7.10
CA LYS A 271 -14.08 3.05 -7.42
C LYS A 271 -12.89 3.51 -8.26
N GLU A 272 -11.68 3.05 -7.95
CA GLU A 272 -10.48 3.40 -8.73
C GLU A 272 -10.50 2.74 -10.12
N GLU A 273 -11.03 1.51 -10.21
CA GLU A 273 -11.14 0.79 -11.49
C GLU A 273 -12.21 1.35 -12.42
N VAL A 274 -13.31 1.88 -11.88
CA VAL A 274 -14.31 2.63 -12.67
C VAL A 274 -13.68 3.91 -13.25
N LEU A 275 -12.92 4.66 -12.44
CA LEU A 275 -12.23 5.88 -12.91
C LEU A 275 -11.20 5.57 -13.99
N THR A 276 -10.34 4.58 -13.74
CA THR A 276 -9.32 4.18 -14.71
C THR A 276 -9.95 3.64 -15.98
N ARG A 277 -11.09 2.94 -15.91
CA ARG A 277 -11.80 2.50 -17.12
C ARG A 277 -12.33 3.65 -17.96
N PHE A 278 -12.89 4.69 -17.34
CA PHE A 278 -13.30 5.89 -18.11
C PHE A 278 -12.10 6.62 -18.72
N GLY A 279 -10.96 6.64 -18.03
CA GLY A 279 -9.70 7.12 -18.60
C GLY A 279 -9.22 6.30 -19.79
N GLU A 280 -9.24 4.96 -19.70
CA GLU A 280 -8.90 4.05 -20.82
C GLU A 280 -9.79 4.34 -22.04
N LEU A 281 -11.09 4.47 -21.82
CA LEU A 281 -12.08 4.83 -22.85
C LEU A 281 -11.90 6.27 -23.37
N GLY A 282 -11.06 7.10 -22.76
CA GLY A 282 -10.87 8.49 -23.17
C GLY A 282 -12.06 9.39 -22.89
N CYS A 283 -12.97 8.99 -22.00
CA CYS A 283 -14.17 9.74 -21.66
C CYS A 283 -13.85 10.77 -20.56
N LEU A 284 -13.54 12.00 -20.97
CA LEU A 284 -12.97 13.03 -20.09
C LEU A 284 -13.85 14.28 -20.06
N VAL A 285 -13.88 14.99 -18.94
CA VAL A 285 -14.54 16.30 -18.83
C VAL A 285 -13.48 17.34 -18.51
N ASP A 286 -13.38 18.36 -19.36
CA ASP A 286 -12.41 19.44 -19.22
C ASP A 286 -13.07 20.77 -19.57
N GLN A 287 -12.99 21.74 -18.66
CA GLN A 287 -13.63 23.06 -18.79
C GLN A 287 -15.12 23.00 -19.17
N GLY A 288 -15.86 22.02 -18.64
CA GLY A 288 -17.28 21.81 -18.92
C GLY A 288 -17.58 21.16 -20.27
N ILE A 289 -16.55 20.71 -21.00
CA ILE A 289 -16.67 20.03 -22.30
C ILE A 289 -16.40 18.54 -22.11
N LEU A 290 -17.31 17.69 -22.59
CA LEU A 290 -17.10 16.25 -22.69
C LEU A 290 -16.23 15.95 -23.92
N LYS A 291 -15.13 15.23 -23.70
CA LYS A 291 -14.14 14.83 -24.70
C LYS A 291 -14.06 13.30 -24.80
N PHE A 292 -13.71 12.83 -25.99
CA PHE A 292 -13.53 11.42 -26.32
C PHE A 292 -12.15 11.20 -26.95
N GLU A 293 -11.16 10.90 -26.12
CA GLU A 293 -9.72 10.84 -26.49
C GLU A 293 -9.09 9.51 -26.03
N PRO A 294 -9.38 8.38 -26.72
CA PRO A 294 -9.04 7.03 -26.25
C PRO A 294 -7.56 6.65 -26.49
N SER A 295 -6.64 7.44 -25.95
CA SER A 295 -5.20 7.27 -26.17
C SER A 295 -4.59 6.10 -25.39
N LEU A 296 -5.31 5.52 -24.42
CA LEU A 296 -4.92 4.27 -23.75
C LEU A 296 -5.68 3.05 -24.30
N LEU A 297 -6.90 3.20 -24.83
CA LEU A 297 -7.75 2.09 -25.27
C LEU A 297 -7.03 1.12 -26.21
N LYS A 298 -7.06 -0.18 -25.89
CA LYS A 298 -6.39 -1.18 -26.74
C LYS A 298 -7.26 -1.54 -27.95
N ARG A 299 -6.63 -1.70 -29.12
CA ARG A 299 -7.32 -2.08 -30.37
C ARG A 299 -8.03 -3.43 -30.27
N ASN A 300 -7.55 -4.35 -29.42
CA ASN A 300 -8.16 -5.67 -29.22
C ASN A 300 -9.44 -5.65 -28.37
N GLU A 301 -9.86 -4.49 -27.85
CA GLU A 301 -11.14 -4.34 -27.14
C GLU A 301 -12.33 -4.12 -28.08
N PHE A 302 -12.07 -3.86 -29.36
CA PHE A 302 -13.12 -3.74 -30.37
C PHE A 302 -13.62 -5.12 -30.81
N LEU A 303 -14.91 -5.22 -31.09
CA LEU A 303 -15.55 -6.48 -31.46
C LEU A 303 -14.99 -7.06 -32.77
N PHE A 304 -14.72 -8.36 -32.77
CA PHE A 304 -14.36 -9.11 -33.98
C PHE A 304 -15.59 -9.44 -34.84
N ASP A 305 -16.76 -9.60 -34.21
CA ASP A 305 -18.02 -9.98 -34.83
C ASP A 305 -19.18 -9.17 -34.25
N LYS A 306 -20.28 -9.10 -34.99
CA LYS A 306 -21.49 -8.40 -34.55
C LYS A 306 -21.99 -8.90 -33.20
N ARG A 307 -22.44 -8.00 -32.32
CA ARG A 307 -23.07 -8.33 -31.04
C ARG A 307 -24.20 -7.38 -30.68
N THR A 308 -25.18 -7.89 -29.95
CA THR A 308 -26.24 -7.07 -29.36
C THR A 308 -25.77 -6.45 -28.06
N PHE A 309 -25.83 -5.13 -27.96
CA PHE A 309 -25.63 -4.37 -26.75
C PHE A 309 -26.99 -4.01 -26.14
N GLU A 310 -27.30 -4.60 -24.99
CA GLU A 310 -28.50 -4.28 -24.23
C GLU A 310 -28.17 -3.19 -23.20
N TYR A 311 -28.99 -2.15 -23.12
CA TYR A 311 -28.82 -1.08 -22.14
C TYR A 311 -30.18 -0.53 -21.68
N TYR A 312 -30.14 0.27 -20.61
CA TYR A 312 -31.30 1.00 -20.11
C TYR A 312 -31.09 2.50 -20.30
N ASP A 313 -32.05 3.20 -20.87
CA ASP A 313 -31.99 4.67 -20.99
C ASP A 313 -32.31 5.38 -19.67
N VAL A 314 -32.20 6.72 -19.66
CA VAL A 314 -32.50 7.58 -18.50
C VAL A 314 -33.95 7.46 -17.98
N LEU A 315 -34.86 6.87 -18.77
CA LEU A 315 -36.25 6.60 -18.40
C LEU A 315 -36.45 5.13 -17.95
N GLN A 316 -35.36 4.40 -17.74
CA GLN A 316 -35.33 2.97 -17.36
C GLN A 316 -35.96 2.04 -18.41
N GLN A 317 -36.01 2.46 -19.68
CA GLN A 317 -36.50 1.62 -20.76
C GLN A 317 -35.36 0.76 -21.31
N LYS A 318 -35.63 -0.53 -21.50
CA LYS A 318 -34.68 -1.48 -22.07
C LYS A 318 -34.61 -1.28 -23.59
N HIS A 319 -33.39 -1.09 -24.09
CA HIS A 319 -33.08 -0.94 -25.51
C HIS A 319 -32.04 -1.96 -25.95
N GLN A 320 -31.95 -2.15 -27.26
CA GLN A 320 -30.94 -3.01 -27.90
C GLN A 320 -30.33 -2.30 -29.11
N LEU A 321 -28.99 -2.32 -29.19
CA LEU A 321 -28.23 -1.84 -30.35
C LEU A 321 -27.42 -3.00 -30.94
N VAL A 322 -27.42 -3.14 -32.26
CA VAL A 322 -26.57 -4.11 -32.94
C VAL A 322 -25.23 -3.46 -33.24
N LEU A 323 -24.21 -3.78 -32.45
CA LEU A 323 -22.83 -3.40 -32.71
C LEU A 323 -22.26 -4.27 -33.82
N GLN A 324 -21.57 -3.64 -34.76
CA GLN A 324 -20.86 -4.28 -35.86
C GLN A 324 -19.45 -4.67 -35.45
N LYS A 325 -18.78 -5.42 -36.32
CA LYS A 325 -17.32 -5.61 -36.25
C LYS A 325 -16.62 -4.24 -36.18
N ASN A 326 -15.51 -4.19 -35.43
CA ASN A 326 -14.72 -2.99 -35.17
C ASN A 326 -15.44 -1.89 -34.38
N GLN A 327 -16.52 -2.24 -33.68
CA GLN A 327 -17.18 -1.36 -32.73
C GLN A 327 -17.00 -1.82 -31.29
N LEU A 328 -17.09 -0.88 -30.36
CA LEU A 328 -17.35 -1.14 -28.95
C LEU A 328 -18.40 -0.16 -28.45
N ALA A 329 -19.07 -0.48 -27.35
CA ALA A 329 -20.00 0.44 -26.71
C ALA A 329 -19.86 0.43 -25.19
N TYR A 330 -20.20 1.56 -24.60
CA TYR A 330 -20.36 1.76 -23.16
C TYR A 330 -21.42 2.84 -22.92
N THR A 331 -21.67 3.18 -21.66
CA THR A 331 -22.57 4.28 -21.32
C THR A 331 -21.85 5.32 -20.47
N PHE A 332 -22.15 6.59 -20.70
CA PHE A 332 -21.77 7.69 -19.82
C PHE A 332 -22.99 8.57 -19.59
N CYS A 333 -23.28 8.92 -18.33
CA CYS A 333 -24.56 9.54 -17.95
C CYS A 333 -25.78 8.78 -18.51
N GLN A 334 -25.67 7.45 -18.61
CA GLN A 334 -26.69 6.56 -19.15
C GLN A 334 -27.04 6.76 -20.64
N VAL A 335 -26.24 7.56 -21.38
CA VAL A 335 -26.31 7.68 -22.83
C VAL A 335 -25.35 6.66 -23.46
N PRO A 336 -25.80 5.84 -24.43
CA PRO A 336 -24.93 4.89 -25.12
C PRO A 336 -23.92 5.65 -25.99
N ILE A 337 -22.65 5.27 -25.87
CA ILE A 337 -21.55 5.78 -26.68
C ILE A 337 -20.97 4.61 -27.46
N ILE A 338 -20.88 4.76 -28.78
CA ILE A 338 -20.32 3.74 -29.68
C ILE A 338 -19.03 4.29 -30.29
N TYR A 339 -17.93 3.57 -30.09
CA TYR A 339 -16.70 3.82 -30.83
C TYR A 339 -16.64 2.88 -32.02
N THR A 340 -16.25 3.41 -33.17
CA THR A 340 -16.07 2.66 -34.42
C THR A 340 -14.68 2.95 -34.96
N LEU A 341 -13.88 1.91 -35.19
CA LEU A 341 -12.62 2.09 -35.91
C LEU A 341 -12.91 2.52 -37.35
N SER A 342 -12.27 3.59 -37.80
CA SER A 342 -12.35 4.08 -39.17
C SER A 342 -10.94 4.36 -39.70
N ASP A 343 -10.74 4.15 -41.00
CA ASP A 343 -9.52 4.55 -41.72
C ASP A 343 -9.64 5.99 -42.27
N THR A 344 -10.76 6.67 -42.02
CA THR A 344 -11.04 8.06 -42.40
C THR A 344 -10.81 9.01 -41.23
N GLU A 345 -11.02 10.31 -41.46
CA GLU A 345 -10.99 11.33 -40.40
C GLU A 345 -11.91 10.99 -39.21
N THR A 346 -11.42 11.30 -38.01
CA THR A 346 -12.17 11.18 -36.76
C THR A 346 -13.34 12.15 -36.75
N ARG A 347 -14.54 11.65 -36.46
CA ARG A 347 -15.75 12.48 -36.31
C ARG A 347 -16.59 11.98 -35.15
N ILE A 348 -17.32 12.90 -34.52
CA ILE A 348 -18.35 12.60 -33.54
C ILE A 348 -19.70 12.83 -34.21
N ILE A 349 -20.60 11.85 -34.07
CA ILE A 349 -22.00 11.95 -34.51
C ILE A 349 -22.84 11.94 -33.23
N LEU A 350 -23.77 12.89 -33.15
CA LEU A 350 -24.73 13.00 -32.05
C LEU A 350 -26.12 12.68 -32.62
N ASP A 351 -26.68 11.56 -32.19
CA ASP A 351 -28.06 11.20 -32.53
C ASP A 351 -28.98 11.76 -31.44
N CYS A 352 -29.80 12.74 -31.81
CA CYS A 352 -30.76 13.38 -30.92
C CYS A 352 -32.14 12.71 -30.99
N ASN A 353 -32.98 12.96 -30.00
CA ASN A 353 -34.31 12.34 -29.92
C ASN A 353 -35.34 12.90 -30.92
N ASP A 354 -35.04 14.03 -31.54
CA ASP A 354 -35.86 14.70 -32.56
C ASP A 354 -35.62 14.19 -33.98
N GLY A 355 -34.69 13.24 -34.17
CA GLY A 355 -34.27 12.74 -35.48
C GLY A 355 -33.28 13.67 -36.16
#